data_AF-A0AA42X9B9-F1
#
_entry.id   AF-A0AA42X9B9-F1
#
_cell.length_a   1.000
_cell.length_b   1.000
_cell.length_c   1.000
_cell.angle_alpha   90.00
_cell.angle_beta   90.00
_cell.angle_gamma   90.00
#
_symmetry.space_group_name_H-M   'P 1'
#
loop_
_entity.id
_entity.type
_entity.pdbx_description
1 polymer ?
#
loop_
_entity_poly.entity_id
_entity_poly.type
_entity_poly.pdbx_seq_one_letter_code
_entity_poly.pdbx_strand_id
1 'polypeptide(L)'
;MVETFLGLTDLQMKAVTAFGQLALATTVAYIAFQQWKTARHKLKLDMFDRRFAAHEELRHLATSFRGKRQMQDADAILALEPTFRYLFGQPSSILVRHMAGVAMRAAAQTSAVETPIGLLGRDPDPVSLERWKESQDKITALMTEFHTLHTQATAATADHLTLKH
;
A
#
# COMPACT_ATOMS: atom_id res chain seq x y z
N MET A 1 64.34 -46.48 -5.88
CA MET A 1 63.11 -46.65 -6.69
C MET A 1 61.82 -46.54 -5.86
N VAL A 2 61.85 -46.74 -4.54
CA VAL A 2 60.68 -46.62 -3.64
C VAL A 2 60.26 -45.16 -3.39
N GLU A 3 61.21 -44.21 -3.36
CA GLU A 3 60.94 -42.78 -3.14
C GLU A 3 60.13 -42.12 -4.27
N THR A 4 60.27 -42.62 -5.50
CA THR A 4 59.55 -42.08 -6.67
C THR A 4 58.05 -42.42 -6.63
N PHE A 5 57.69 -43.58 -6.08
CA PHE A 5 56.29 -44.00 -5.93
C PHE A 5 55.59 -43.28 -4.77
N LEU A 6 56.31 -42.99 -3.68
CA LEU A 6 55.80 -42.20 -2.55
C LEU A 6 55.59 -40.71 -2.93
N GLY A 7 56.49 -40.14 -3.74
CA GLY A 7 56.31 -38.77 -4.25
C GLY A 7 55.13 -38.63 -5.22
N LEU A 8 54.85 -39.65 -6.04
CA LEU A 8 53.70 -39.65 -6.96
C LEU A 8 52.36 -39.73 -6.22
N THR A 9 52.29 -40.49 -5.13
CA THR A 9 51.09 -40.63 -4.29
C THR A 9 50.80 -39.38 -3.46
N ASP A 10 51.83 -38.69 -2.95
CA ASP A 10 51.65 -37.39 -2.26
C ASP A 10 51.11 -36.30 -3.20
N LEU A 11 51.59 -36.28 -4.45
CA LEU A 11 51.16 -35.32 -5.46
C LEU A 11 49.72 -35.59 -5.94
N GLN A 12 49.33 -36.87 -6.05
CA GLN A 12 47.94 -37.27 -6.29
C GLN A 12 47.02 -36.90 -5.13
N MET A 13 47.43 -37.09 -3.87
CA MET A 13 46.64 -36.68 -2.71
C MET A 13 46.44 -35.16 -2.65
N LYS A 14 47.48 -34.38 -2.97
CA LYS A 14 47.38 -32.91 -3.10
C LYS A 14 46.49 -32.48 -4.26
N ALA A 15 46.57 -33.17 -5.39
CA ALA A 15 45.68 -32.90 -6.52
C ALA A 15 44.21 -33.19 -6.15
N VAL A 16 43.92 -34.36 -5.54
CA VAL A 16 42.55 -34.74 -5.12
C VAL A 16 42.00 -33.76 -4.09
N THR A 17 42.80 -33.31 -3.13
CA THR A 17 42.36 -32.31 -2.14
C THR A 17 42.15 -30.93 -2.78
N ALA A 18 43.01 -30.49 -3.69
CA ALA A 18 42.82 -29.24 -4.43
C ALA A 18 41.57 -29.27 -5.33
N PHE A 19 41.33 -30.38 -6.04
CA PHE A 19 40.11 -30.58 -6.82
C PHE A 19 38.87 -30.65 -5.93
N GLY A 20 38.96 -31.32 -4.77
CA GLY A 20 37.89 -31.36 -3.77
C GLY A 20 37.56 -29.96 -3.23
N GLN A 21 38.56 -29.15 -2.93
CA GLN A 21 38.38 -27.75 -2.50
C GLN A 21 37.75 -26.89 -3.59
N LEU A 22 38.20 -27.03 -4.85
CA LEU A 22 37.62 -26.30 -5.99
C LEU A 22 36.16 -26.70 -6.25
N ALA A 23 35.86 -28.00 -6.20
CA ALA A 23 34.50 -28.49 -6.34
C ALA A 23 33.60 -27.93 -5.23
N LEU A 24 34.06 -27.99 -3.99
CA LEU A 24 33.32 -27.50 -2.83
C LEU A 24 33.13 -25.98 -2.89
N ALA A 25 34.17 -25.22 -3.27
CA ALA A 25 34.08 -23.78 -3.48
C ALA A 25 33.08 -23.42 -4.59
N THR A 26 33.06 -24.18 -5.69
CA THR A 26 32.13 -23.97 -6.80
C THR A 26 30.68 -24.27 -6.37
N THR A 27 30.47 -25.35 -5.61
CA THR A 27 29.14 -25.69 -5.07
C THR A 27 28.64 -24.62 -4.09
N VAL A 28 29.51 -24.12 -3.19
CA VAL A 28 29.15 -23.04 -2.26
C VAL A 28 28.82 -21.75 -3.01
N ALA A 29 29.63 -21.38 -4.02
CA ALA A 29 29.36 -20.23 -4.87
C ALA A 29 28.03 -20.36 -5.62
N TYR A 30 27.71 -21.56 -6.12
CA TYR A 30 26.44 -21.83 -6.79
C TYR A 30 25.24 -21.68 -5.83
N ILE A 31 25.31 -22.27 -4.64
CA ILE A 31 24.26 -22.15 -3.62
C ILE A 31 24.10 -20.69 -3.19
N ALA A 32 25.19 -19.97 -2.96
CA ALA A 32 25.15 -18.55 -2.59
C ALA A 32 24.51 -17.69 -3.69
N PHE A 33 24.82 -17.96 -4.96
CA PHE A 33 24.19 -17.27 -6.09
C PHE A 33 22.68 -17.55 -6.14
N GLN A 34 22.27 -18.78 -5.88
CA GLN A 34 20.87 -19.17 -5.86
C GLN A 34 20.13 -18.56 -4.67
N GLN A 35 20.76 -18.50 -3.49
CA GLN A 35 20.26 -17.78 -2.32
C GLN A 35 20.11 -16.28 -2.59
N TRP A 36 21.09 -15.65 -3.25
CA TRP A 36 21.00 -14.26 -3.66
C TRP A 36 19.84 -14.01 -4.62
N LYS A 37 19.66 -14.90 -5.62
CA LYS A 37 18.53 -14.83 -6.55
C LYS A 37 17.20 -14.97 -5.80
N THR A 38 17.06 -15.91 -4.88
CA THR A 38 15.83 -16.12 -4.09
C THR A 38 15.56 -14.94 -3.15
N ALA A 39 16.57 -14.44 -2.45
CA ALA A 39 16.46 -13.26 -1.59
C ALA A 39 16.02 -12.02 -2.38
N ARG A 40 16.53 -11.85 -3.61
CA ARG A 40 16.13 -10.75 -4.48
C ARG A 40 14.66 -10.85 -4.92
N HIS A 41 14.15 -12.05 -5.19
CA HIS A 41 12.72 -12.25 -5.47
C HIS A 41 11.86 -12.04 -4.22
N LYS A 42 12.33 -12.50 -3.05
CA LYS A 42 11.64 -12.29 -1.77
C LYS A 42 11.53 -10.81 -1.40
N LEU A 43 12.57 -10.03 -1.66
CA LEU A 43 12.55 -8.57 -1.44
C LEU A 43 11.51 -7.86 -2.32
N LYS A 44 11.39 -8.28 -3.59
CA LYS A 44 10.36 -7.75 -4.50
C LYS A 44 8.96 -8.11 -4.01
N LEU A 45 8.78 -9.33 -3.55
CA LEU A 45 7.48 -9.82 -3.05
C LEU A 45 7.08 -9.10 -1.74
N ASP A 46 8.01 -8.89 -0.81
CA ASP A 46 7.75 -8.14 0.43
C ASP A 46 7.37 -6.68 0.15
N MET A 47 8.04 -6.03 -0.81
CA MET A 47 7.69 -4.67 -1.26
C MET A 47 6.32 -4.62 -1.95
N PHE A 48 5.98 -5.63 -2.75
CA PHE A 48 4.66 -5.74 -3.36
C PHE A 48 3.58 -5.92 -2.30
N ASP A 49 3.81 -6.81 -1.34
CA ASP A 49 2.85 -7.12 -0.27
C ASP A 49 2.59 -5.88 0.60
N ARG A 50 3.64 -5.13 0.95
CA ARG A 50 3.50 -3.84 1.65
C ARG A 50 2.70 -2.81 0.86
N ARG A 51 2.93 -2.69 -0.45
CA ARG A 51 2.16 -1.78 -1.33
C ARG A 51 0.70 -2.21 -1.43
N PHE A 52 0.46 -3.51 -1.57
CA PHE A 52 -0.88 -4.07 -1.64
C PHE A 52 -1.65 -3.86 -0.33
N ALA A 53 -1.03 -4.11 0.82
CA ALA A 53 -1.61 -3.88 2.13
C ALA A 53 -2.04 -2.41 2.33
N ALA A 54 -1.17 -1.45 1.99
CA ALA A 54 -1.51 -0.02 2.09
C ALA A 54 -2.66 0.38 1.15
N HIS A 55 -2.71 -0.20 -0.05
CA HIS A 55 -3.82 0.02 -0.98
C HIS A 55 -5.15 -0.55 -0.44
N GLU A 56 -5.12 -1.75 0.12
CA GLU A 56 -6.32 -2.39 0.69
C GLU A 56 -6.82 -1.64 1.93
N GLU A 57 -5.91 -1.14 2.76
CA GLU A 57 -6.24 -0.30 3.91
C GLU A 57 -6.94 1.00 3.49
N LEU A 58 -6.43 1.67 2.44
CA LEU A 58 -7.07 2.85 1.87
C LEU A 58 -8.48 2.55 1.33
N ARG A 59 -8.65 1.43 0.61
CA ARG A 59 -9.94 0.97 0.09
C ARG A 59 -10.93 0.68 1.21
N HIS A 60 -10.49 0.00 2.26
CA HIS A 60 -11.30 -0.33 3.42
C HIS A 60 -11.78 0.94 4.14
N LEU A 61 -10.88 1.88 4.40
CA LEU A 61 -11.24 3.15 5.04
C LEU A 61 -12.13 4.03 4.15
N ALA A 62 -11.90 4.08 2.83
CA ALA A 62 -12.77 4.81 1.94
C ALA A 62 -14.19 4.21 1.89
N THR A 63 -14.30 2.89 2.03
CA THR A 63 -15.60 2.20 2.13
C THR A 63 -16.26 2.45 3.48
N SER A 64 -15.51 2.39 4.58
CA SER A 64 -15.98 2.71 5.93
C SER A 64 -16.50 4.16 5.99
N PHE A 65 -15.71 5.10 5.48
CA PHE A 65 -16.06 6.52 5.43
C PHE A 65 -17.34 6.76 4.61
N ARG A 66 -17.52 6.06 3.48
CA ARG A 66 -18.76 6.19 2.68
C ARG A 66 -19.99 5.74 3.45
N GLY A 67 -19.86 4.71 4.29
CA GLY A 67 -20.96 4.20 5.13
C GLY A 67 -21.26 5.09 6.32
N LYS A 68 -20.24 5.46 7.10
CA LYS A 68 -20.39 6.13 8.40
C LYS A 68 -20.27 7.65 8.34
N ARG A 69 -19.49 8.19 7.40
CA ARG A 69 -19.17 9.62 7.25
C ARG A 69 -18.70 10.26 8.55
N GLN A 70 -17.88 9.53 9.31
CA GLN A 70 -17.41 9.96 10.62
C GLN A 70 -16.02 10.58 10.53
N MET A 71 -15.73 11.52 11.44
CA MET A 71 -14.43 12.20 11.53
C MET A 71 -13.29 11.20 11.78
N GLN A 72 -13.54 10.15 12.58
CA GLN A 72 -12.55 9.11 12.88
C GLN A 72 -12.04 8.37 11.63
N ASP A 73 -12.94 8.06 10.69
CA ASP A 73 -12.56 7.43 9.42
C ASP A 73 -11.75 8.41 8.54
N ALA A 74 -12.08 9.71 8.57
CA ALA A 74 -11.34 10.73 7.83
C ALA A 74 -9.92 10.95 8.39
N ASP A 75 -9.76 10.95 9.71
CA ASP A 75 -8.46 10.98 10.38
C ASP A 75 -7.62 9.74 10.07
N ALA A 76 -8.26 8.56 10.00
CA ALA A 76 -7.58 7.33 9.62
C ALA A 76 -7.05 7.39 8.17
N ILE A 77 -7.80 8.00 7.24
CA ILE A 77 -7.32 8.25 5.86
C ILE A 77 -6.13 9.21 5.87
N LEU A 78 -6.13 10.24 6.72
CA LEU A 78 -5.00 11.16 6.85
C LEU A 78 -3.76 10.44 7.40
N ALA A 79 -3.93 9.54 8.35
CA ALA A 79 -2.84 8.77 8.96
C ALA A 79 -2.10 7.84 7.96
N LEU A 80 -2.74 7.49 6.84
CA LEU A 80 -2.13 6.71 5.76
C LEU A 80 -1.19 7.50 4.85
N GLU A 81 -1.28 8.84 4.86
CA GLU A 81 -0.44 9.71 4.03
C GLU A 81 1.07 9.42 4.12
N PRO A 82 1.69 9.31 5.32
CA PRO A 82 3.13 9.01 5.44
C PRO A 82 3.48 7.63 4.89
N THR A 83 2.61 6.63 5.09
CA THR A 83 2.80 5.27 4.55
C THR A 83 2.73 5.27 3.02
N PHE A 84 1.77 6.01 2.44
CA PHE A 84 1.67 6.18 1.00
C PHE A 84 2.85 6.93 0.40
N ARG A 85 3.33 7.97 1.09
CA ARG A 85 4.54 8.71 0.71
C ARG A 85 5.76 7.81 0.64
N TYR A 86 5.91 6.88 1.59
CA TYR A 86 7.03 5.95 1.63
C TYR A 86 6.94 4.87 0.53
N LEU A 87 5.76 4.31 0.29
CA LEU A 87 5.58 3.15 -0.60
C LEU A 87 5.38 3.50 -2.08
N PHE A 88 4.72 4.62 -2.36
CA PHE A 88 4.32 5.06 -3.70
C PHE A 88 4.92 6.42 -4.11
N GLY A 89 5.41 7.19 -3.14
CA GLY A 89 6.03 8.50 -3.40
C GLY A 89 5.07 9.68 -3.23
N GLN A 90 5.56 10.87 -3.59
CA GLN A 90 4.85 12.14 -3.43
C GLN A 90 3.49 12.24 -4.15
N PRO A 91 3.34 11.88 -5.45
CA PRO A 91 2.09 12.14 -6.16
C PRO A 91 0.90 11.42 -5.52
N SER A 92 1.07 10.14 -5.12
CA SER A 92 0.02 9.37 -4.45
C SER A 92 -0.28 9.90 -3.05
N SER A 93 0.73 10.35 -2.30
CA SER A 93 0.52 10.91 -0.95
C SER A 93 -0.28 12.21 -0.95
N ILE A 94 -0.09 13.07 -1.96
CA ILE A 94 -0.84 14.32 -2.11
C ILE A 94 -2.31 14.02 -2.38
N LEU A 95 -2.61 13.02 -3.21
CA LEU A 95 -3.98 12.58 -3.49
C LEU A 95 -4.67 12.05 -2.23
N VAL A 96 -3.99 11.19 -1.45
CA VAL A 96 -4.54 10.67 -0.18
C VAL A 96 -4.77 11.78 0.84
N ARG A 97 -3.84 12.73 0.96
CA ARG A 97 -3.98 13.91 1.82
C ARG A 97 -5.18 14.77 1.41
N HIS A 98 -5.33 15.02 0.11
CA HIS A 98 -6.45 15.81 -0.41
C HIS A 98 -7.78 15.08 -0.18
N MET A 99 -7.81 13.76 -0.39
CA MET A 99 -8.96 12.91 -0.08
C MET A 99 -9.34 12.97 1.40
N ALA A 100 -8.36 12.91 2.31
CA ALA A 100 -8.60 13.06 3.75
C ALA A 100 -9.21 14.42 4.09
N GLY A 101 -8.69 15.50 3.49
CA GLY A 101 -9.24 16.85 3.69
C GLY A 101 -10.69 17.01 3.22
N VAL A 102 -11.05 16.38 2.09
CA VAL A 102 -12.45 16.33 1.62
C VAL A 102 -13.31 15.50 2.56
N ALA A 103 -12.81 14.35 3.04
CA ALA A 103 -13.51 13.49 3.99
C ALA A 103 -13.80 14.21 5.32
N MET A 104 -12.82 14.94 5.87
CA MET A 104 -13.00 15.73 7.09
C MET A 104 -14.07 16.82 6.91
N ARG A 105 -14.07 17.52 5.77
CA ARG A 105 -15.11 18.52 5.45
C ARG A 105 -16.50 17.89 5.33
N ALA A 106 -16.59 16.73 4.70
CA ALA A 106 -17.85 15.99 4.57
C ALA A 106 -18.38 15.48 5.92
N ALA A 107 -17.49 14.97 6.79
CA ALA A 107 -17.84 14.54 8.14
C ALA A 107 -18.30 15.71 9.03
N ALA A 108 -17.59 16.84 8.96
CA ALA A 108 -17.95 18.06 9.68
C ALA A 108 -19.34 18.56 9.26
N GLN A 109 -19.63 18.57 7.95
CA GLN A 109 -20.95 18.98 7.47
C GLN A 109 -22.06 17.99 7.82
N THR A 110 -21.79 16.69 7.74
CA THR A 110 -22.78 15.66 8.14
C THR A 110 -23.14 15.79 9.62
N SER A 111 -22.18 16.15 10.47
CA SER A 111 -22.40 16.36 11.92
C SER A 111 -23.13 17.67 12.23
N ALA A 112 -23.06 18.67 11.35
CA ALA A 112 -23.68 19.98 11.51
C ALA A 112 -25.11 20.07 10.94
N VAL A 113 -25.54 19.08 10.13
CA VAL A 113 -26.88 19.05 9.56
C VAL A 113 -27.89 18.55 10.58
N GLU A 114 -28.65 19.47 11.15
CA GLU A 114 -29.87 19.14 11.87
C GLU A 114 -30.94 18.69 10.86
N THR A 115 -31.52 17.51 11.08
CA THR A 115 -32.68 17.07 10.28
C THR A 115 -33.88 17.93 10.64
N PRO A 116 -34.50 18.64 9.68
CA PRO A 116 -35.66 19.47 9.97
C PRO A 116 -36.77 18.59 10.54
N ILE A 117 -37.28 18.97 11.71
CA ILE A 117 -38.25 18.21 12.52
C ILE A 117 -39.52 17.86 11.70
N GLY A 118 -39.82 18.61 10.64
CA GLY A 118 -40.97 18.36 9.78
C GLY A 118 -40.88 17.12 8.86
N LEU A 119 -39.69 16.57 8.60
CA LEU A 119 -39.57 15.27 7.90
C LEU A 119 -40.08 14.08 8.74
N LEU A 120 -40.41 14.31 10.02
CA LEU A 120 -40.91 13.31 10.98
C LEU A 120 -42.44 13.42 11.23
N GLY A 121 -43.19 14.11 10.35
CA GLY A 121 -44.67 14.09 10.38
C GLY A 121 -45.38 15.42 10.70
N ARG A 122 -44.72 16.57 10.56
CA ARG A 122 -45.33 17.92 10.62
C ARG A 122 -44.85 18.70 9.40
N ASP A 123 -45.66 19.55 8.76
CA ASP A 123 -45.18 20.34 7.61
C ASP A 123 -43.90 21.11 7.98
N PRO A 124 -42.76 20.83 7.32
CA PRO A 124 -41.51 21.53 7.62
C PRO A 124 -41.61 22.99 7.18
N ASP A 125 -41.07 23.88 8.02
CA ASP A 125 -40.89 25.28 7.65
C ASP A 125 -40.08 25.36 6.33
N PRO A 126 -40.55 26.10 5.31
CA PRO A 126 -39.91 26.12 3.98
C PRO A 126 -38.44 26.58 4.04
N VAL A 127 -38.11 27.50 4.96
CA VAL A 127 -36.73 27.99 5.11
C VAL A 127 -35.82 26.89 5.68
N SER A 128 -36.30 26.11 6.64
CA SER A 128 -35.57 24.95 7.17
C SER A 128 -35.34 23.85 6.12
N LEU A 129 -36.33 23.62 5.24
CA LEU A 129 -36.24 22.65 4.15
C LEU A 129 -35.19 23.06 3.11
N GLU A 130 -35.16 24.35 2.71
CA GLU A 130 -34.16 24.87 1.77
C GLU A 130 -32.75 24.77 2.32
N ARG A 131 -32.51 25.15 3.59
CA ARG A 131 -31.19 25.01 4.22
C ARG A 131 -30.72 23.56 4.30
N TRP A 132 -31.63 22.64 4.60
CA TRP A 132 -31.33 21.21 4.61
C TRP A 132 -30.93 20.71 3.21
N LYS A 133 -31.70 21.09 2.17
CA LYS A 133 -31.38 20.75 0.77
C LYS A 133 -30.02 21.30 0.36
N GLU A 134 -29.75 22.58 0.63
CA GLU A 134 -28.47 23.21 0.33
C GLU A 134 -27.29 22.48 1.01
N SER A 135 -27.48 22.03 2.25
CA SER A 135 -26.44 21.27 2.95
C SER A 135 -26.28 19.84 2.39
N GLN A 136 -27.38 19.18 2.00
CA GLN A 136 -27.31 17.89 1.29
C GLN A 136 -26.60 18.01 -0.05
N ASP A 137 -26.84 19.08 -0.80
CA ASP A 137 -26.16 19.35 -2.07
C ASP A 137 -24.66 19.55 -1.86
N LYS A 138 -24.26 20.30 -0.82
CA LYS A 138 -22.85 20.46 -0.42
C LYS A 138 -22.20 19.13 -0.03
N ILE A 139 -22.88 18.30 0.77
CA ILE A 139 -22.38 16.97 1.14
C ILE A 139 -22.25 16.08 -0.10
N THR A 140 -23.21 16.13 -1.03
CA THR A 140 -23.19 15.36 -2.27
C THR A 140 -22.03 15.77 -3.18
N ALA A 141 -21.77 17.08 -3.30
CA ALA A 141 -20.63 17.61 -4.02
C ALA A 141 -19.29 17.13 -3.41
N LEU A 142 -19.15 17.22 -2.08
CA LEU A 142 -17.96 16.75 -1.37
C LEU A 142 -17.75 15.23 -1.53
N MET A 143 -18.82 14.43 -1.49
CA MET A 143 -18.72 12.98 -1.70
C MET A 143 -18.34 12.62 -3.15
N THR A 144 -18.79 13.43 -4.12
CA THR A 144 -18.40 13.28 -5.53
C THR A 144 -16.92 13.60 -5.73
N GLU A 145 -16.43 14.67 -5.11
CA GLU A 145 -15.02 15.03 -5.09
C GLU A 145 -14.19 13.93 -4.41
N PHE A 146 -14.65 13.41 -3.26
CA PHE A 146 -14.01 12.30 -2.55
C PHE A 146 -13.91 11.04 -3.43
N HIS A 147 -14.98 10.67 -4.12
CA HIS A 147 -14.99 9.52 -5.02
C HIS A 147 -14.02 9.70 -6.20
N THR A 148 -13.94 10.91 -6.74
CA THR A 148 -13.01 11.24 -7.83
C THR A 148 -11.56 11.11 -7.36
N LEU A 149 -11.23 11.66 -6.19
CA LEU A 149 -9.89 11.57 -5.60
C LEU A 149 -9.51 10.15 -5.24
N HIS A 150 -10.44 9.36 -4.70
CA HIS A 150 -10.23 7.94 -4.45
C HIS A 150 -9.85 7.21 -5.75
N THR A 151 -10.61 7.43 -6.82
CA THR A 151 -10.35 6.79 -8.13
C THR A 151 -9.01 7.21 -8.71
N GLN A 152 -8.64 8.49 -8.60
CA GLN A 152 -7.32 8.98 -9.00
C GLN A 152 -6.19 8.38 -8.16
N ALA A 153 -6.37 8.24 -6.85
CA ALA A 153 -5.40 7.61 -5.97
C ALA A 153 -5.21 6.13 -6.33
N THR A 154 -6.30 5.39 -6.57
CA THR A 154 -6.28 3.99 -7.04
C THR A 154 -5.52 3.87 -8.38
N ALA A 155 -5.82 4.75 -9.34
CA ALA A 155 -5.14 4.76 -10.64
C ALA A 155 -3.64 5.08 -10.51
N ALA A 156 -3.27 6.07 -9.68
CA ALA A 156 -1.87 6.43 -9.44
C ALA A 156 -1.08 5.30 -8.76
N THR A 157 -1.74 4.46 -7.96
CA THR A 157 -1.11 3.29 -7.33
C THR A 157 -1.06 2.06 -8.24
N ALA A 158 -1.87 2.01 -9.30
CA ALA A 158 -1.99 0.83 -10.16
C ALA A 158 -0.67 0.48 -10.86
N ASP A 159 0.06 1.48 -11.35
CA ASP A 159 1.37 1.27 -12.00
C ASP A 159 2.40 0.63 -11.04
N HIS A 160 2.33 0.98 -9.76
CA HIS A 160 3.23 0.46 -8.71
C HIS A 160 2.85 -0.94 -8.19
N LEU A 161 1.64 -1.40 -8.53
CA LEU A 161 1.09 -2.72 -8.20
C LEU A 161 1.24 -3.72 -9.37
N THR A 162 2.01 -3.39 -10.41
CA THR A 162 2.32 -4.34 -11.48
C THR A 162 3.59 -5.13 -11.15
N LEU A 163 3.46 -6.45 -10.99
CA LEU A 163 4.59 -7.37 -10.96
C LEU A 163 5.10 -7.54 -12.40
N LYS A 164 6.01 -6.65 -12.83
CA LYS A 164 6.77 -6.89 -14.08
C LYS A 164 7.63 -8.15 -13.89
N HIS A 165 7.30 -9.18 -14.66
CA HIS A 165 8.00 -10.47 -14.73
C HIS A 165 9.45 -10.32 -15.18
#